data_AF-A0A377Z772-F1
#
_entry.id   AF-A0A377Z772-F1
#
_cell.length_a   1.000
_cell.length_b   1.000
_cell.length_c   1.000
_cell.angle_alpha   90.00
_cell.angle_beta   90.00
_cell.angle_gamma   90.00
#
_symmetry.space_group_name_H-M   'P 1'
#
loop_
_entity.id
_entity.type
_entity.pdbx_description
1 polymer ?
#
loop_
_entity_poly.entity_id
_entity_poly.type
_entity_poly.pdbx_seq_one_letter_code
_entity_poly.pdbx_strand_id
1 'polypeptide(L)'
;MQAARLLSISGEGETLCLTLARRGGGVQTLSVDHLILTTGPAHRALTDSQPFLQDLARRGLIRADALGMGLEVDSRSRAVAEPHVEALPVLVAGPAARGRFGELMGLPQVADHAADVAAQALLTLGIPQDSRCPAY
;
A
#
# COMPACT_ATOMS: atom_id res chain seq x y z
N MET A 1 -26.11 3.52 9.88
CA MET A 1 -25.07 3.40 8.83
C MET A 1 -24.88 1.91 8.52
N GLN A 2 -25.26 1.45 7.32
CA GLN A 2 -25.11 0.06 6.91
C GLN A 2 -23.66 -0.18 6.46
N ALA A 3 -23.08 -1.34 6.79
CA ALA A 3 -21.75 -1.72 6.32
C ALA A 3 -21.75 -3.17 5.88
N ALA A 4 -21.04 -3.44 4.78
CA ALA A 4 -20.91 -4.77 4.22
C ALA A 4 -19.56 -4.91 3.49
N ARG A 5 -19.12 -6.15 3.28
CA ARG A 5 -18.03 -6.51 2.37
C ARG A 5 -18.62 -7.04 1.07
N LEU A 6 -18.15 -6.52 -0.07
CA LEU A 6 -18.47 -7.07 -1.38
C LEU A 6 -17.77 -8.43 -1.56
N LEU A 7 -18.55 -9.48 -1.82
CA LEU A 7 -18.08 -10.85 -2.01
C LEU A 7 -17.92 -11.18 -3.50
N SER A 8 -18.91 -10.81 -4.31
CA SER A 8 -18.91 -11.05 -5.74
C SER A 8 -19.75 -10.01 -6.48
N ILE A 9 -19.44 -9.87 -7.77
CA ILE A 9 -20.18 -9.08 -8.75
C ILE A 9 -20.43 -9.98 -9.95
N SER A 10 -21.64 -10.00 -10.47
CA SER A 10 -21.98 -10.58 -11.78
C SER A 10 -22.77 -9.57 -12.61
N GLY A 11 -22.59 -9.62 -13.93
CA GLY A 11 -23.43 -8.86 -14.86
C GLY A 11 -24.67 -9.66 -15.25
N GLU A 12 -25.83 -9.01 -15.25
CA GLU A 12 -27.12 -9.57 -15.65
C GLU A 12 -27.80 -8.60 -16.65
N GLY A 13 -27.50 -8.75 -17.94
CA GLY A 13 -27.95 -7.79 -18.95
C GLY A 13 -27.32 -6.40 -18.71
N GLU A 14 -28.16 -5.39 -18.50
CA GLU A 14 -27.74 -4.00 -18.22
C GLU A 14 -27.54 -3.71 -16.72
N THR A 15 -27.78 -4.71 -15.84
CA THR A 15 -27.63 -4.53 -14.38
C THR A 15 -26.48 -5.35 -13.81
N LEU A 16 -26.04 -4.95 -12.62
CA LEU A 16 -25.05 -5.65 -11.82
C LEU A 16 -25.74 -6.29 -10.61
N CYS A 17 -25.46 -7.57 -10.39
CA CYS A 17 -25.87 -8.31 -9.21
C CYS A 17 -24.69 -8.39 -8.23
N LEU A 18 -24.85 -7.78 -7.05
CA LEU A 18 -23.83 -7.70 -6.00
C LEU A 18 -24.18 -8.66 -4.87
N THR A 19 -23.22 -9.47 -4.43
CA THR A 19 -23.35 -10.26 -3.20
C THR A 19 -22.56 -9.59 -2.08
N LEU A 20 -23.24 -9.21 -1.00
CA LEU A 20 -22.71 -8.42 0.11
C LEU A 20 -22.80 -9.21 1.42
N ALA A 21 -21.68 -9.37 2.12
CA ALA A 21 -21.67 -9.87 3.49
C ALA A 21 -21.88 -8.72 4.48
N ARG A 22 -23.00 -8.70 5.21
CA ARG A 22 -23.34 -7.61 6.13
C ARG A 22 -22.50 -7.67 7.41
N ARG A 23 -22.13 -6.50 7.94
CA ARG A 23 -21.54 -6.40 9.29
C ARG A 23 -22.59 -6.84 10.31
N GLY A 24 -22.27 -7.88 11.09
CA GLY A 24 -23.22 -8.52 12.01
C GLY A 24 -23.80 -9.85 11.49
N GLY A 25 -23.40 -10.28 10.29
CA GLY A 25 -23.78 -11.56 9.72
C GLY A 25 -24.87 -11.45 8.65
N GLY A 26 -25.02 -12.53 7.89
CA GLY A 26 -25.93 -12.61 6.76
C GLY A 26 -25.33 -12.14 5.44
N VAL A 27 -25.93 -12.64 4.37
CA VAL A 27 -25.59 -12.28 2.99
C VAL A 27 -26.81 -11.58 2.38
N GLN A 28 -26.56 -10.50 1.64
CA GLN A 28 -27.57 -9.75 0.91
C GLN A 28 -27.17 -9.67 -0.55
N THR A 29 -28.15 -9.90 -1.43
CA THR A 29 -28.00 -9.65 -2.86
C THR A 29 -28.64 -8.31 -3.22
N LEU A 30 -27.98 -7.53 -4.08
CA LEU A 30 -28.46 -6.23 -4.54
C LEU A 30 -28.33 -6.14 -6.06
N SER A 31 -29.41 -5.78 -6.75
CA SER A 31 -29.36 -5.42 -8.18
C SER A 31 -29.22 -3.91 -8.31
N VAL A 32 -28.24 -3.44 -9.07
CA VAL A 32 -27.97 -2.02 -9.31
C VAL A 32 -27.60 -1.77 -10.76
N ASP A 33 -27.86 -0.58 -11.26
CA ASP A 33 -27.45 -0.18 -12.62
C ASP A 33 -25.96 0.21 -12.66
N HIS A 34 -25.43 0.76 -11.57
CA HIS A 34 -24.06 1.26 -11.49
C HIS A 34 -23.39 0.94 -10.15
N LEU A 35 -22.07 0.71 -10.20
CA LEU A 35 -21.20 0.54 -9.02
C LEU A 35 -20.04 1.53 -9.13
N ILE A 36 -19.90 2.40 -8.12
CA ILE A 36 -18.79 3.36 -8.03
C ILE A 36 -17.80 2.85 -6.97
N LEU A 37 -16.55 2.62 -7.37
CA LEU A 37 -15.50 2.15 -6.48
C LEU A 37 -14.82 3.33 -5.77
N THR A 38 -15.14 3.50 -4.48
CA THR A 38 -14.54 4.52 -3.60
C THR A 38 -13.74 3.89 -2.46
N THR A 39 -13.21 2.68 -2.65
CA THR A 39 -12.53 1.88 -1.62
C THR A 39 -11.11 2.35 -1.28
N GLY A 40 -10.63 3.42 -1.94
CA GLY A 40 -9.24 3.85 -1.86
C GLY A 40 -8.27 2.82 -2.47
N PRO A 41 -6.96 3.04 -2.32
CA PRO A 41 -5.93 2.12 -2.78
C PRO A 41 -5.98 0.74 -2.09
N ALA A 42 -5.83 -0.31 -2.88
CA ALA A 42 -5.91 -1.71 -2.44
C ALA A 42 -4.62 -2.20 -1.75
N HIS A 43 -4.25 -1.61 -0.61
CA HIS A 43 -2.97 -1.91 0.07
C HIS A 43 -2.82 -3.34 0.59
N ARG A 44 -3.93 -4.02 0.88
CA ARG A 44 -3.89 -5.36 1.48
C ARG A 44 -3.28 -6.44 0.58
N ALA A 45 -3.27 -6.21 -0.73
CA ALA A 45 -2.68 -7.10 -1.71
C ALA A 45 -1.43 -6.48 -2.36
N LEU A 46 -0.77 -5.52 -1.70
CA LEU A 46 0.32 -4.77 -2.31
C LEU A 46 1.47 -5.67 -2.80
N THR A 47 1.91 -6.63 -1.99
CA THR A 47 2.95 -7.60 -2.37
C THR A 47 2.54 -8.46 -3.57
N ASP A 48 1.24 -8.74 -3.71
CA ASP A 48 0.70 -9.60 -4.76
C ASP A 48 0.19 -8.81 -5.98
N SER A 49 0.25 -7.48 -5.93
CA SER A 49 -0.40 -6.60 -6.92
C SER A 49 0.28 -6.61 -8.29
N GLN A 50 1.58 -6.89 -8.34
CA GLN A 50 2.35 -6.91 -9.58
C GLN A 50 3.55 -7.87 -9.51
N PRO A 51 4.02 -8.39 -10.66
CA PRO A 51 5.12 -9.35 -10.71
C PRO A 51 6.40 -8.89 -10.02
N PHE A 52 6.72 -7.59 -10.09
CA PHE A 52 7.92 -7.03 -9.46
C PHE A 52 7.87 -7.12 -7.93
N LEU A 53 6.74 -6.77 -7.31
CA LEU A 53 6.60 -6.83 -5.85
C LEU A 53 6.52 -8.27 -5.35
N GLN A 54 5.89 -9.15 -6.14
CA GLN A 54 5.88 -10.59 -5.87
C GLN A 54 7.31 -11.16 -5.87
N ASP A 55 8.15 -10.74 -6.83
CA ASP A 55 9.55 -11.16 -6.90
C ASP A 55 10.37 -10.68 -5.69
N LEU A 56 10.23 -9.40 -5.31
CA LEU A 56 10.91 -8.86 -4.13
C LEU A 56 10.47 -9.59 -2.85
N ALA A 57 9.17 -9.86 -2.70
CA ALA A 57 8.64 -10.58 -1.55
C ALA A 57 9.16 -12.03 -1.51
N ARG A 58 9.14 -12.72 -2.65
CA ARG A 58 9.67 -14.08 -2.80
C ARG A 58 11.17 -14.17 -2.49
N ARG A 59 11.93 -13.10 -2.76
CA ARG A 59 13.35 -12.98 -2.42
C ARG A 59 13.62 -12.55 -0.98
N GLY A 60 12.58 -12.31 -0.18
CA GLY A 60 12.69 -11.88 1.21
C GLY A 60 13.18 -10.44 1.38
N LEU A 61 13.07 -9.59 0.34
CA LEU A 61 13.50 -8.19 0.38
C LEU A 61 12.43 -7.25 0.95
N ILE A 62 11.17 -7.64 0.83
CA ILE A 62 10.00 -6.91 1.36
C ILE A 62 9.01 -7.94 1.93
N ARG A 63 8.11 -7.49 2.80
CA ARG A 63 6.93 -8.26 3.22
C ARG A 63 5.78 -7.32 3.56
N ALA A 64 4.56 -7.83 3.56
CA ALA A 64 3.39 -7.07 4.03
C ALA A 64 3.51 -6.78 5.53
N ASP A 65 3.01 -5.63 5.99
CA ASP A 65 2.92 -5.37 7.43
C ASP A 65 1.82 -6.22 8.10
N ALA A 66 1.89 -6.35 9.42
CA ALA A 66 0.97 -7.18 10.21
C ALA A 66 -0.51 -6.79 10.08
N LEU A 67 -0.82 -5.54 9.73
CA LEU A 67 -2.18 -5.04 9.56
C LEU A 67 -2.65 -5.11 8.10
N GLY A 68 -1.78 -5.47 7.15
CA GLY A 68 -2.07 -5.49 5.72
C GLY A 68 -2.41 -4.12 5.16
N MET A 69 -1.77 -3.08 5.70
CA MET A 69 -1.95 -1.68 5.30
C MET A 69 -0.86 -1.22 4.31
N GLY A 70 0.16 -2.02 4.05
CA GLY A 70 1.27 -1.74 3.15
C GLY A 70 2.41 -2.74 3.31
N LEU A 71 3.64 -2.27 3.11
CA LEU A 71 4.88 -3.00 3.35
C LEU A 71 5.38 -2.76 4.79
N GLU A 72 5.98 -3.78 5.38
CA GLU A 72 6.65 -3.65 6.66
C GLU A 72 7.95 -2.86 6.49
N VAL A 73 8.05 -1.75 7.20
CA VAL A 73 9.20 -0.85 7.17
C VAL A 73 9.61 -0.44 8.59
N ASP A 74 10.88 -0.08 8.75
CA ASP A 74 11.36 0.51 9.99
C ASP A 74 11.05 2.03 10.09
N SER A 75 11.56 2.68 11.15
CA SER A 75 11.34 4.12 11.37
C SER A 75 12.00 5.04 10.32
N ARG A 76 12.88 4.51 9.47
CA ARG A 76 13.55 5.24 8.39
C ARG A 76 12.98 4.86 7.02
N SER A 77 11.81 4.21 7.00
CA SER A 77 11.14 3.75 5.79
C SER A 77 11.97 2.75 4.95
N ARG A 78 12.82 1.97 5.61
CA ARG A 78 13.53 0.84 5.00
C ARG A 78 12.67 -0.41 5.16
N ALA A 79 12.44 -1.12 4.06
CA ALA A 79 11.74 -2.40 4.09
C ALA A 79 12.49 -3.39 4.99
N VAL A 80 11.73 -4.12 5.81
CA VAL A 80 12.33 -5.13 6.68
C VAL A 80 12.51 -6.42 5.87
N ALA A 81 13.76 -6.71 5.51
CA ALA A 81 14.13 -7.95 4.83
C ALA A 81 14.13 -9.14 5.80
N GLU A 82 14.18 -10.34 5.22
CA GLU A 82 14.44 -11.57 5.98
C GLU A 82 15.86 -11.58 6.56
N PRO A 83 16.08 -12.14 7.77
CA PRO A 83 17.37 -12.02 8.48
C PRO A 83 18.61 -12.51 7.72
N HIS A 84 18.43 -13.39 6.73
CA HIS A 84 19.49 -14.02 5.95
C HIS A 84 19.68 -13.39 4.56
N VAL A 85 18.98 -12.29 4.27
CA VAL A 85 19.07 -11.59 2.98
C VAL A 85 20.05 -10.44 3.10
N GLU A 86 21.25 -10.62 2.54
CA GLU A 86 22.21 -9.53 2.37
C GLU A 86 21.90 -8.76 1.08
N ALA A 87 21.30 -7.59 1.22
CA ALA A 87 21.01 -6.69 0.11
C ALA A 87 21.09 -5.22 0.55
N LEU A 88 21.23 -4.32 -0.42
CA LEU A 88 21.04 -2.90 -0.18
C LEU A 88 19.60 -2.66 0.33
N PRO A 89 19.40 -1.70 1.25
CA PRO A 89 18.10 -1.44 1.83
C PRO A 89 17.11 -0.99 0.74
N VAL A 90 15.96 -1.64 0.69
CA VAL A 90 14.84 -1.19 -0.14
C VAL A 90 14.14 -0.05 0.61
N LEU A 91 14.10 1.13 0.01
CA LEU A 91 13.39 2.29 0.55
C LEU A 91 11.96 2.33 0.02
N VAL A 92 11.00 2.61 0.90
CA VAL A 92 9.57 2.67 0.58
C VAL A 92 9.05 4.08 0.82
N ALA A 93 8.57 4.75 -0.22
CA ALA A 93 8.00 6.08 -0.12
C ALA A 93 6.47 6.06 -0.24
N GLY A 94 5.81 6.95 0.50
CA GLY A 94 4.38 7.22 0.39
C GLY A 94 3.47 6.09 0.92
N PRO A 95 2.24 5.96 0.39
CA PRO A 95 1.19 5.11 0.94
C PRO A 95 1.57 3.64 1.20
N ALA A 96 2.57 3.11 0.50
CA ALA A 96 3.08 1.76 0.75
C ALA A 96 3.69 1.58 2.15
N ALA A 97 4.14 2.64 2.82
CA ALA A 97 4.71 2.59 4.17
C ALA A 97 3.69 2.84 5.29
N ARG A 98 2.41 3.03 4.96
CA ARG A 98 1.39 3.52 5.92
C ARG A 98 1.14 2.58 7.10
N GLY A 99 1.46 1.29 6.99
CA GLY A 99 1.38 0.37 8.13
C GLY A 99 2.22 0.85 9.32
N ARG A 100 3.33 1.55 9.05
CA ARG A 100 4.21 2.14 10.07
C ARG A 100 3.84 3.58 10.45
N PHE A 101 3.51 4.41 9.46
CA PHE A 101 3.39 5.87 9.62
C PHE A 101 1.94 6.38 9.73
N GLY A 102 0.93 5.53 9.48
CA GLY A 102 -0.47 5.91 9.56
C GLY A 102 -0.92 6.73 8.35
N GLU A 103 -1.14 8.03 8.53
CA GLU A 103 -1.61 8.91 7.45
C GLU A 103 -0.51 9.24 6.46
N LEU A 104 -0.51 8.54 5.32
CA LEU A 104 0.33 8.84 4.14
C LEU A 104 -0.51 9.00 2.86
N MET A 105 -1.81 9.29 3.03
CA MET A 105 -2.76 9.52 1.94
C MET A 105 -3.03 11.02 1.70
N GLY A 106 -2.69 11.89 2.66
CA GLY A 106 -2.80 13.34 2.57
C GLY A 106 -1.53 14.00 2.03
N LEU A 107 -1.68 15.14 1.35
CA LEU A 107 -0.58 15.85 0.67
C LEU A 107 0.55 16.30 1.62
N PRO A 108 0.28 16.90 2.81
CA PRO A 108 1.37 17.36 3.68
C PRO A 108 2.25 16.20 4.18
N GLN A 109 1.63 15.15 4.71
CA GLN A 109 2.34 14.03 5.32
C GLN A 109 3.10 13.20 4.28
N VAL A 110 2.54 13.03 3.06
CA VAL A 110 3.24 12.30 2.01
C VAL A 110 4.45 13.07 1.49
N ALA A 111 4.41 14.40 1.47
CA ALA A 111 5.53 15.24 1.05
C ALA A 111 6.69 15.19 2.06
N ASP A 112 6.38 15.35 3.35
CA ASP A 112 7.38 15.25 4.42
C ASP A 112 8.03 13.86 4.44
N HIS A 113 7.22 12.81 4.33
CA HIS A 113 7.72 11.44 4.24
C HIS A 113 8.63 11.23 3.02
N ALA A 114 8.26 11.76 1.85
CA ALA A 114 9.09 11.66 0.65
C ALA A 114 10.45 12.37 0.81
N ALA A 115 10.48 13.51 1.49
CA ALA A 115 11.71 14.22 1.81
C ALA A 115 12.62 13.40 2.74
N ASP A 116 12.05 12.79 3.78
CA ASP A 116 12.78 11.90 4.68
C ASP A 116 13.37 10.69 3.96
N VAL A 117 12.59 10.06 3.06
CA VAL A 117 13.07 8.93 2.25
C VAL A 117 14.18 9.36 1.29
N ALA A 118 14.07 10.53 0.67
CA ALA A 118 15.13 11.07 -0.18
C ALA A 118 16.43 11.30 0.60
N ALA A 119 16.34 11.82 1.83
CA ALA A 119 17.48 11.95 2.71
C ALA A 119 18.15 10.59 3.02
N GLN A 120 17.36 9.55 3.29
CA GLN A 120 17.88 8.18 3.48
C GLN A 120 18.53 7.60 2.21
N ALA A 121 17.98 7.92 1.03
CA ALA A 121 18.56 7.49 -0.23
C ALA A 121 19.96 8.09 -0.45
N LEU A 122 20.12 9.40 -0.21
CA LEU A 122 21.42 10.07 -0.29
C LEU A 122 22.43 9.47 0.69
N LEU A 123 22.02 9.22 1.94
CA LEU A 123 22.88 8.58 2.95
C LEU A 123 23.31 7.17 2.52
N THR A 124 22.39 6.38 1.98
CA THR A 124 22.66 5.01 1.51
C THR A 124 23.64 5.00 0.33
N LEU A 125 23.55 6.01 -0.55
CA LEU A 125 24.43 6.17 -1.70
C LEU A 125 25.76 6.87 -1.38
N GLY A 126 25.95 7.35 -0.13
CA GLY A 126 27.14 8.11 0.26
C GLY A 126 27.21 9.51 -0.37
N ILE A 127 26.07 10.08 -0.78
CA ILE A 127 26.00 11.40 -1.41
C ILE A 127 25.83 12.48 -0.32
N PRO A 128 26.67 13.53 -0.29
CA PRO A 128 26.53 14.63 0.67
C PRO A 128 25.20 15.37 0.51
N GLN A 129 24.55 15.67 1.64
CA GLN A 129 23.26 16.36 1.70
C GLN A 129 23.31 17.84 1.26
N ASP A 130 24.51 18.42 1.12
CA ASP A 130 24.70 19.78 0.60
C ASP A 130 24.46 19.92 -0.91
N SER A 131 24.15 18.80 -1.59
CA SER A 131 23.68 18.81 -2.97
C SER A 131 22.24 19.34 -3.02
N ARG A 132 22.08 20.67 -2.98
CA ARG A 132 20.78 21.32 -3.10
C ARG A 132 20.03 20.78 -4.32
N CYS A 133 18.75 20.43 -4.15
CA CYS A 133 17.85 20.32 -5.30
C CYS A 133 17.94 21.63 -6.09
N PRO A 134 18.12 21.59 -7.43
CA PRO A 134 17.99 22.80 -8.21
C PRO A 134 16.60 23.40 -7.93
N ALA A 135 16.59 24.61 -7.40
CA ALA A 135 15.35 25.38 -7.29
C ALA A 135 14.88 25.65 -8.72
N TYR A 136 13.83 24.95 -9.13
CA TYR A 136 13.09 25.25 -10.36
C TYR A 136 12.12 26.41 -10.10
#